data_AF-A0A0V0HV48-F1
#
_entry.id   AF-A0A0V0HV48-F1
#
_cell.length_a   1.000
_cell.length_b   1.000
_cell.length_c   1.000
_cell.angle_alpha   90.00
_cell.angle_beta   90.00
_cell.angle_gamma   90.00
#
_symmetry.space_group_name_H-M   'P 1'
#
loop_
_entity.id
_entity.type
_entity.pdbx_description
1 polymer ?
#
loop_
_entity_poly.entity_id
_entity_poly.type
_entity_poly.pdbx_seq_one_letter_code
_entity_poly.pdbx_strand_id
1 'polypeptide(L)'
;MGGPHLTALNDTLGRTWENDVKYLHVNSSAVSVSVSPSSIKYPATMTPEIAPNWVYATAETMGDANVPNVNFNITWVFPVDPNFMYFIRVHFCDIVSESLNSLLFNLYVNDDAALLDLDLSNLAGNLDVPLYKDFVSNSSVNSSILTVSVGPDTSADWINAIMNGLEIMKISNGARSLSGVSSVETLFVRPHKKNKKGIIIGSVVGGASAALAIIGLCY
;
A
#
# COMPACT_ATOMS: atom_id res chain seq x y z
N MET A 1 -6.52 -5.91 -13.95
CA MET A 1 -7.40 -4.85 -14.46
C MET A 1 -7.77 -5.20 -15.89
N GLY A 2 -9.05 -5.22 -16.26
CA GLY A 2 -9.54 -5.55 -17.60
C GLY A 2 -9.34 -7.00 -18.06
N GLY A 3 -8.58 -7.79 -17.30
CA GLY A 3 -8.30 -9.19 -17.56
C GLY A 3 -9.26 -10.16 -16.88
N PRO A 4 -9.19 -11.45 -17.25
CA PRO A 4 -9.95 -12.51 -16.60
C PRO A 4 -9.48 -12.75 -15.16
N HIS A 5 -10.29 -13.46 -14.39
CA HIS A 5 -9.87 -14.01 -13.11
C HIS A 5 -8.71 -15.02 -13.29
N LEU A 6 -7.61 -14.83 -12.56
CA LEU A 6 -6.47 -15.75 -12.56
C LEU A 6 -6.44 -16.53 -11.25
N THR A 7 -6.31 -17.85 -11.35
CA THR A 7 -6.18 -18.73 -10.20
C THR A 7 -4.71 -19.00 -9.87
N ALA A 8 -4.45 -19.61 -8.72
CA ALA A 8 -3.12 -20.03 -8.29
C ALA A 8 -2.37 -20.91 -9.31
N LEU A 9 -3.08 -21.63 -10.20
CA LEU A 9 -2.45 -22.44 -11.24
C LEU A 9 -1.79 -21.60 -12.35
N ASN A 10 -2.27 -20.36 -12.52
CA ASN A 10 -1.83 -19.43 -13.56
C ASN A 10 -0.95 -18.30 -12.99
N ASP A 11 -0.63 -18.34 -11.69
CA ASP A 11 0.25 -17.40 -11.01
C ASP A 11 1.57 -18.05 -10.62
N THR A 12 2.64 -17.28 -10.68
CA THR A 12 4.01 -17.72 -10.38
C THR A 12 4.26 -18.03 -8.90
N LEU A 13 3.47 -17.42 -8.01
CA LEU A 13 3.56 -17.57 -6.55
C LEU A 13 2.30 -18.21 -5.95
N GLY A 14 1.39 -18.73 -6.77
CA GLY A 14 0.14 -19.32 -6.33
C GLY A 14 -0.90 -18.32 -5.79
N ARG A 15 -0.78 -17.03 -6.14
CA ARG A 15 -1.78 -16.01 -5.83
C ARG A 15 -2.99 -16.12 -6.74
N THR A 16 -4.06 -15.43 -6.33
CA THR A 16 -5.27 -15.25 -7.12
C THR A 16 -5.38 -13.79 -7.52
N TRP A 17 -5.62 -13.52 -8.80
CA TRP A 17 -5.90 -12.17 -9.30
C TRP A 17 -7.39 -12.07 -9.62
N GLU A 18 -8.07 -11.16 -8.94
CA GLU A 18 -9.49 -10.93 -9.11
C GLU A 18 -9.75 -9.93 -10.24
N ASN A 19 -10.86 -10.13 -10.96
CA ASN A 19 -11.32 -9.15 -11.93
C ASN A 19 -11.83 -7.91 -11.19
N ASP A 20 -11.51 -6.74 -11.74
CA ASP A 20 -11.65 -5.46 -11.08
C ASP A 20 -13.01 -4.78 -11.26
N VAL A 21 -13.86 -5.28 -12.16
CA VAL A 21 -15.15 -4.66 -12.53
C VAL A 21 -16.04 -4.37 -11.33
N LYS A 22 -16.01 -5.24 -10.30
CA LYS A 22 -16.79 -5.04 -9.06
C LYS A 22 -16.31 -3.89 -8.17
N TYR A 23 -15.12 -3.36 -8.43
CA TYR A 23 -14.53 -2.23 -7.70
C TYR A 23 -14.61 -0.92 -8.49
N LEU A 24 -14.96 -0.94 -9.77
CA LEU A 24 -15.12 0.28 -10.57
C LEU A 24 -16.26 1.15 -10.00
N HIS A 25 -15.99 2.45 -9.85
CA HIS A 25 -17.00 3.41 -9.43
C HIS A 25 -18.06 3.63 -10.51
N VAL A 26 -17.62 3.72 -11.78
CA VAL A 26 -18.48 3.91 -12.95
C VAL A 26 -18.02 2.94 -14.03
N ASN A 27 -18.81 1.90 -14.31
CA ASN A 27 -18.40 0.83 -15.25
C ASN A 27 -18.08 1.36 -16.66
N SER A 28 -18.82 2.35 -17.16
CA SER A 28 -18.58 2.89 -18.51
C SER A 28 -17.36 3.80 -18.59
N SER A 29 -16.79 4.21 -17.45
CA SER A 29 -15.57 5.03 -17.42
C SER A 29 -14.32 4.27 -17.88
N ALA A 30 -14.40 2.93 -17.92
CA ALA A 30 -13.29 2.07 -18.28
C ALA A 30 -13.63 1.20 -19.50
N VAL A 31 -12.62 0.91 -20.31
CA VAL A 31 -12.66 -0.07 -21.40
C VAL A 31 -11.47 -1.01 -21.26
N SER A 32 -11.77 -2.29 -21.19
CA SER A 32 -10.76 -3.34 -21.08
C SER A 32 -10.05 -3.55 -22.41
N VAL A 33 -8.73 -3.67 -22.36
CA VAL A 33 -7.85 -3.95 -23.51
C VAL A 33 -6.95 -5.14 -23.20
N SER A 34 -6.53 -5.86 -24.24
CA SER A 34 -5.67 -7.03 -24.07
C SER A 34 -4.76 -7.28 -25.26
N VAL A 35 -3.56 -7.78 -24.97
CA VAL A 35 -2.59 -8.30 -25.94
C VAL A 35 -2.22 -9.76 -25.60
N SER A 36 -1.41 -10.40 -26.44
CA SER A 36 -0.90 -11.73 -26.12
C SER A 36 0.02 -11.69 -24.90
N PRO A 37 -0.14 -12.54 -23.85
CA PRO A 37 0.78 -12.59 -22.72
C PRO A 37 2.25 -12.84 -23.10
N SER A 38 2.51 -13.43 -24.26
CA SER A 38 3.86 -13.61 -24.78
C SER A 38 4.53 -12.34 -25.30
N SER A 39 3.80 -11.24 -25.50
CA SER A 39 4.37 -9.96 -25.96
C SER A 39 5.03 -9.17 -24.83
N ILE A 40 4.77 -9.51 -23.57
CA ILE A 40 5.29 -8.80 -22.40
C ILE A 40 6.80 -9.06 -22.25
N LYS A 41 7.57 -7.97 -22.25
CA LYS A 41 9.04 -7.97 -22.26
C LYS A 41 9.57 -7.62 -20.87
N TYR A 42 9.71 -8.62 -20.00
CA TYR A 42 10.30 -8.40 -18.67
C TYR A 42 11.73 -7.86 -18.77
N PRO A 43 12.05 -6.73 -18.11
CA PRO A 43 13.42 -6.25 -18.03
C PRO A 43 14.22 -7.13 -17.09
N ALA A 44 15.55 -7.14 -17.21
CA ALA A 44 16.43 -7.94 -16.34
C ALA A 44 16.32 -7.59 -14.84
N THR A 45 15.79 -6.41 -14.51
CA THR A 45 15.58 -5.92 -13.15
C THR A 45 14.29 -6.41 -12.50
N MET A 46 13.45 -7.13 -13.24
CA MET A 46 12.12 -7.55 -12.80
C MET A 46 11.86 -8.99 -13.21
N THR A 47 11.13 -9.72 -12.37
CA THR A 47 10.84 -11.12 -12.62
C THR A 47 9.32 -11.39 -12.65
N PRO A 48 8.87 -12.45 -13.35
CA PRO A 48 7.46 -12.83 -13.36
C PRO A 48 6.87 -13.23 -12.00
N GLU A 49 7.69 -13.39 -10.95
CA GLU A 49 7.23 -13.54 -9.58
C GLU A 49 6.53 -12.27 -9.06
N ILE A 50 6.86 -11.07 -9.57
CA ILE A 50 6.15 -9.85 -9.17
C ILE A 50 4.68 -9.90 -9.60
N ALA A 51 4.40 -10.26 -10.84
CA ALA A 51 3.07 -10.61 -11.33
C ALA A 51 3.22 -11.45 -12.61
N PRO A 52 2.27 -12.33 -12.96
CA PRO A 52 2.38 -13.11 -14.19
C PRO A 52 2.15 -12.23 -15.43
N ASN A 53 2.62 -12.66 -16.61
CA ASN A 53 2.43 -11.92 -17.86
C ASN A 53 0.96 -11.56 -18.13
N TRP A 54 0.03 -12.42 -17.72
CA TRP A 54 -1.41 -12.18 -17.83
C TRP A 54 -1.89 -10.89 -17.17
N VAL A 55 -1.25 -10.46 -16.07
CA VAL A 55 -1.57 -9.19 -15.42
C VAL A 55 -1.16 -8.02 -16.31
N TYR A 56 0.02 -8.07 -16.91
CA TYR A 56 0.53 -6.98 -17.75
C TYR A 56 -0.06 -6.96 -19.16
N ALA A 57 -0.52 -8.10 -19.66
CA ALA A 57 -1.13 -8.24 -20.99
C ALA A 57 -2.59 -7.79 -21.05
N THR A 58 -3.16 -7.36 -19.92
CA THR A 58 -4.50 -6.82 -19.84
C THR A 58 -4.46 -5.49 -19.09
N ALA A 59 -5.37 -4.59 -19.42
CA ALA A 59 -5.49 -3.32 -18.72
C ALA A 59 -6.92 -2.78 -18.81
N GLU A 60 -7.23 -1.84 -17.93
CA GLU A 60 -8.31 -0.88 -18.14
C GLU A 60 -7.75 0.42 -18.71
N THR A 61 -8.45 0.97 -19.69
CA THR A 61 -8.19 2.28 -20.30
C THR A 61 -9.43 3.16 -20.23
N MET A 62 -9.33 4.45 -20.57
CA MET A 62 -10.49 5.35 -20.52
C MET A 62 -11.56 4.93 -21.53
N GLY A 63 -12.76 4.70 -21.01
CA GLY A 63 -13.97 4.40 -21.78
C GLY A 63 -14.84 5.63 -22.04
N ASP A 64 -16.09 5.39 -22.42
CA ASP A 64 -17.10 6.44 -22.53
C ASP A 64 -17.90 6.57 -21.22
N ALA A 65 -17.45 7.50 -20.37
CA ALA A 65 -18.14 7.82 -19.13
C ALA A 65 -19.50 8.53 -19.33
N ASN A 66 -19.98 8.74 -20.57
CA ASN A 66 -21.18 9.52 -20.92
C ASN A 66 -21.14 10.95 -20.36
N VAL A 67 -19.95 11.56 -20.35
CA VAL A 67 -19.71 12.92 -19.87
C VAL A 67 -19.32 13.82 -21.04
N PRO A 68 -19.72 15.10 -21.04
CA PRO A 68 -19.32 16.03 -22.08
C PRO A 68 -17.82 16.30 -22.14
N ASN A 69 -17.11 16.08 -21.03
CA ASN A 69 -15.68 16.33 -20.89
C ASN A 69 -14.93 15.02 -20.66
N VAL A 70 -14.03 14.68 -21.58
CA VAL A 70 -13.17 13.49 -21.52
C VAL A 70 -12.09 13.58 -20.42
N ASN A 71 -11.96 14.72 -19.73
CA ASN A 71 -11.11 14.88 -18.55
C ASN A 71 -11.81 14.35 -17.29
N PHE A 72 -11.89 13.02 -17.16
CA PHE A 72 -12.38 12.34 -15.98
C PHE A 72 -11.40 11.25 -15.53
N ASN A 73 -11.51 10.82 -14.27
CA ASN A 73 -10.70 9.74 -13.74
C ASN A 73 -11.48 8.42 -13.74
N ILE A 74 -10.83 7.34 -14.17
CA ILE A 74 -11.28 5.98 -13.85
C ILE A 74 -10.95 5.75 -12.38
N THR A 75 -11.95 5.37 -11.57
CA THR A 75 -11.77 5.21 -10.12
C THR A 75 -12.21 3.83 -9.69
N TRP A 76 -11.34 3.16 -8.93
CA TRP A 76 -11.66 1.93 -8.21
C TRP A 76 -11.83 2.24 -6.72
N VAL A 77 -12.86 1.65 -6.12
CA VAL A 77 -13.30 1.89 -4.75
C VAL A 77 -13.21 0.59 -3.97
N PHE A 78 -12.34 0.56 -2.95
CA PHE A 78 -12.07 -0.64 -2.16
C PHE A 78 -12.57 -0.47 -0.73
N PRO A 79 -13.43 -1.38 -0.23
CA PRO A 79 -13.75 -1.43 1.19
C PRO A 79 -12.51 -1.87 1.97
N VAL A 80 -12.14 -1.07 2.97
CA VAL A 80 -10.95 -1.28 3.82
C VAL A 80 -11.29 -1.03 5.29
N ASP A 81 -10.43 -1.51 6.17
CA ASP A 81 -10.57 -1.24 7.61
C ASP A 81 -10.08 0.17 7.93
N PRO A 82 -10.85 0.96 8.70
CA PRO A 82 -10.43 2.28 9.11
C PRO A 82 -9.22 2.20 10.06
N ASN A 83 -8.42 3.26 10.10
CA ASN A 83 -7.26 3.41 11.01
C ASN A 83 -6.10 2.42 10.76
N PHE A 84 -6.01 1.88 9.55
CA PHE A 84 -4.85 1.13 9.09
C PHE A 84 -4.14 1.89 7.97
N MET A 85 -2.84 1.59 7.82
CA MET A 85 -2.10 1.94 6.62
C MET A 85 -2.17 0.79 5.63
N TYR A 86 -2.13 1.13 4.36
CA TYR A 86 -2.22 0.21 3.24
C TYR A 86 -1.01 0.41 2.35
N PHE A 87 -0.31 -0.69 2.09
CA PHE A 87 0.67 -0.78 1.02
C PHE A 87 -0.07 -1.04 -0.29
N ILE A 88 0.18 -0.20 -1.29
CA ILE A 88 -0.52 -0.21 -2.56
C ILE A 88 0.54 -0.37 -3.64
N ARG A 89 0.48 -1.45 -4.41
CA ARG A 89 1.33 -1.67 -5.57
C ARG A 89 0.49 -1.59 -6.82
N VAL A 90 0.83 -0.63 -7.68
CA VAL A 90 0.18 -0.43 -8.97
C VAL A 90 1.08 -1.02 -10.06
N HIS A 91 0.52 -1.86 -10.91
CA HIS A 91 1.21 -2.52 -12.01
C HIS A 91 0.85 -1.85 -13.34
N PHE A 92 1.88 -1.50 -14.10
CA PHE A 92 1.75 -0.83 -15.39
C PHE A 92 2.53 -1.57 -16.48
N CYS A 93 1.98 -1.56 -17.69
CA CYS A 93 2.64 -1.94 -18.92
C CYS A 93 1.89 -1.26 -20.06
N ASP A 94 2.59 -0.42 -20.82
CA ASP A 94 2.00 0.25 -21.97
C ASP A 94 1.87 -0.74 -23.12
N ILE A 95 0.66 -1.25 -23.30
CA ILE A 95 0.26 -2.22 -24.34
C ILE A 95 -0.67 -1.59 -25.39
N VAL A 96 -0.84 -0.26 -25.36
CA VAL A 96 -1.85 0.45 -26.16
C VAL A 96 -1.27 1.58 -27.01
N SER A 97 -0.15 2.17 -26.61
CA SER A 97 0.51 3.20 -27.40
C SER A 97 1.09 2.63 -28.70
N GLU A 98 0.97 3.37 -29.79
CA GLU A 98 1.61 3.03 -31.08
C GLU A 98 3.07 3.49 -31.14
N SER A 99 3.45 4.46 -30.31
CA SER A 99 4.77 5.07 -30.26
C SER A 99 5.16 5.43 -28.83
N LEU A 100 6.44 5.66 -28.60
CA LEU A 100 6.90 6.19 -27.31
C LEU A 100 6.35 7.60 -27.08
N ASN A 101 6.17 7.96 -25.82
CA ASN A 101 5.78 9.28 -25.34
C ASN A 101 4.39 9.78 -25.80
N SER A 102 3.51 8.90 -26.30
CA SER A 102 2.16 9.29 -26.72
C SER A 102 1.12 9.30 -25.60
N LEU A 103 1.34 8.51 -24.54
CA LEU A 103 0.42 8.35 -23.42
C LEU A 103 1.01 9.03 -22.17
N LEU A 104 0.30 10.05 -21.67
CA LEU A 104 0.65 10.77 -20.46
C LEU A 104 -0.58 10.86 -19.56
N PHE A 105 -0.45 10.41 -18.32
CA PHE A 105 -1.58 10.34 -17.39
C PHE A 105 -1.14 10.53 -15.94
N ASN A 106 -2.10 10.56 -15.03
CA ASN A 106 -1.90 10.79 -13.61
C ASN A 106 -2.46 9.63 -12.80
N LEU A 107 -1.83 9.34 -11.66
CA LEU A 107 -2.27 8.35 -10.68
C LEU A 107 -2.62 9.05 -9.38
N TYR A 108 -3.78 8.71 -8.83
CA TYR A 108 -4.28 9.23 -7.57
C TYR A 108 -4.55 8.10 -6.58
N VAL A 109 -4.32 8.38 -5.30
CA VAL A 109 -4.67 7.50 -4.18
C VAL A 109 -5.38 8.35 -3.13
N ASN A 110 -6.63 8.01 -2.77
CA ASN A 110 -7.47 8.83 -1.89
C ASN A 110 -7.58 10.30 -2.32
N ASP A 111 -7.78 10.54 -3.62
CA ASP A 111 -7.84 11.86 -4.24
C ASP A 111 -6.53 12.67 -4.22
N ASP A 112 -5.50 12.20 -3.50
CA ASP A 112 -4.16 12.78 -3.52
C ASP A 112 -3.42 12.33 -4.79
N ALA A 113 -2.73 13.27 -5.44
CA ALA A 113 -1.87 12.99 -6.58
C ALA A 113 -0.66 12.16 -6.12
N ALA A 114 -0.64 10.88 -6.51
CA ALA A 114 0.44 9.95 -6.16
C ALA A 114 1.59 10.01 -7.16
N LEU A 115 1.26 10.10 -8.46
CA LEU A 115 2.21 10.37 -9.55
C LEU A 115 1.53 11.25 -10.59
N LEU A 116 2.26 12.27 -11.03
CA LEU A 116 1.83 13.14 -12.11
C LEU A 116 2.68 12.89 -13.35
N ASP A 117 2.13 13.22 -14.52
CA ASP A 117 2.80 13.24 -15.81
C ASP A 117 3.52 11.90 -16.12
N LEU A 118 2.81 10.78 -15.89
CA LEU A 118 3.31 9.42 -16.10
C LEU A 118 3.44 9.10 -17.58
N ASP A 119 4.69 8.99 -18.05
CA ASP A 119 5.06 8.39 -19.33
C ASP A 119 5.70 7.01 -19.09
N LEU A 120 4.90 5.96 -19.26
CA LEU A 120 5.34 4.58 -19.01
C LEU A 120 6.43 4.15 -20.00
N SER A 121 6.31 4.57 -21.26
CA SER A 121 7.23 4.17 -22.32
C SER A 121 8.64 4.71 -22.09
N ASN A 122 8.74 5.93 -21.54
CA ASN A 122 9.99 6.55 -21.14
C ASN A 122 10.54 5.91 -19.85
N LEU A 123 9.69 5.72 -18.84
CA LEU A 123 10.08 5.07 -17.58
C LEU A 123 10.58 3.64 -17.77
N ALA A 124 9.96 2.88 -18.67
CA ALA A 124 10.34 1.51 -18.97
C ALA A 124 11.41 1.40 -20.06
N GLY A 125 11.64 2.46 -20.83
CA GLY A 125 12.54 2.53 -21.98
C GLY A 125 12.02 1.87 -23.26
N ASN A 126 10.83 1.27 -23.24
CA ASN A 126 10.15 0.69 -24.40
C ASN A 126 8.66 0.40 -24.10
N LEU A 127 7.89 0.06 -25.13
CA LEU A 127 6.53 -0.48 -25.02
C LEU A 127 6.54 -1.98 -24.65
N ASP A 128 5.43 -2.45 -24.08
CA ASP A 128 5.22 -3.81 -23.57
C ASP A 128 6.18 -4.22 -22.44
N VAL A 129 6.87 -3.27 -21.82
CA VAL A 129 7.78 -3.52 -20.70
C VAL A 129 7.04 -3.25 -19.39
N PRO A 130 6.94 -4.24 -18.47
CA PRO A 130 6.23 -4.08 -17.23
C PRO A 130 7.04 -3.25 -16.22
N LEU A 131 6.31 -2.49 -15.39
CA LEU A 131 6.83 -1.82 -14.21
C LEU A 131 5.77 -1.81 -13.10
N TYR A 132 6.19 -1.45 -11.89
CA TYR A 132 5.28 -1.24 -10.78
C TYR A 132 5.71 -0.03 -9.94
N LYS A 133 4.76 0.53 -9.20
CA LYS A 133 4.98 1.64 -8.26
C LYS A 133 4.29 1.33 -6.94
N ASP A 134 5.02 1.57 -5.86
CA ASP A 134 4.59 1.24 -4.51
C ASP A 134 4.31 2.52 -3.72
N PHE A 135 3.20 2.53 -2.99
CA PHE A 135 2.75 3.63 -2.17
C PHE A 135 2.31 3.12 -0.80
N VAL A 136 2.30 4.02 0.17
CA VAL A 136 1.65 3.79 1.45
C VAL A 136 0.63 4.90 1.65
N SER A 137 -0.62 4.51 1.91
CA SER A 137 -1.69 5.45 2.21
C SER A 137 -2.47 5.00 3.43
N ASN A 138 -3.04 5.93 4.19
CA ASN A 138 -3.99 5.60 5.24
C ASN A 138 -5.38 5.42 4.64
N SER A 139 -6.26 4.66 5.30
CA SER A 139 -7.68 4.91 5.11
C SER A 139 -7.98 6.30 5.67
N SER A 140 -8.71 7.14 4.93
CA SER A 140 -9.05 8.47 5.44
C SER A 140 -9.79 8.34 6.78
N VAL A 141 -9.60 9.30 7.70
CA VAL A 141 -10.08 9.17 9.08
C VAL A 141 -11.60 8.97 9.08
N ASN A 142 -12.07 7.87 9.65
CA ASN A 142 -13.48 7.41 9.65
C ASN A 142 -14.06 6.98 8.27
N SER A 143 -13.22 6.86 7.25
CA SER A 143 -13.58 6.24 5.98
C SER A 143 -13.16 4.78 5.97
N SER A 144 -14.08 3.89 5.63
CA SER A 144 -13.81 2.48 5.35
C SER A 144 -13.52 2.25 3.86
N ILE A 145 -13.00 3.26 3.17
CA ILE A 145 -12.80 3.26 1.73
C ILE A 145 -11.38 3.72 1.40
N LEU A 146 -10.76 3.01 0.47
CA LEU A 146 -9.55 3.41 -0.23
C LEU A 146 -9.91 3.57 -1.71
N THR A 147 -9.52 4.70 -2.31
CA THR A 147 -9.68 4.90 -3.76
C THR A 147 -8.31 4.89 -4.44
N VAL A 148 -8.28 4.29 -5.63
CA VAL A 148 -7.15 4.40 -6.56
C VAL A 148 -7.76 4.84 -7.89
N SER A 149 -7.17 5.84 -8.51
CA SER A 149 -7.70 6.38 -9.77
C SER A 149 -6.60 6.69 -10.77
N VAL A 150 -6.89 6.53 -12.05
CA VAL A 150 -6.06 7.05 -13.14
C VAL A 150 -6.87 8.02 -13.99
N GLY A 151 -6.23 9.09 -14.45
CA GLY A 151 -6.88 10.11 -15.27
C GLY A 151 -5.90 10.72 -16.25
N PRO A 152 -6.37 11.27 -17.38
CA PRO A 152 -5.50 11.73 -18.44
C PRO A 152 -4.74 12.96 -18.00
N ASP A 153 -3.58 13.20 -18.62
CA ASP A 153 -3.04 14.55 -18.69
C ASP A 153 -3.59 15.22 -19.94
N THR A 154 -4.31 16.34 -19.76
CA THR A 154 -4.92 17.08 -20.87
C THR A 154 -3.91 17.79 -21.78
N SER A 155 -2.63 17.83 -21.40
CA SER A 155 -1.54 18.30 -22.25
C SER A 155 -1.02 17.25 -23.22
N ALA A 156 -1.42 15.98 -23.08
CA ALA A 156 -1.01 14.88 -23.93
C ALA A 156 -1.67 14.93 -25.32
N ASP A 157 -0.98 14.37 -26.32
CA ASP A 157 -1.53 14.20 -27.67
C ASP A 157 -2.71 13.20 -27.68
N TRP A 158 -2.67 12.21 -26.77
CA TRP A 158 -3.71 11.22 -26.61
C TRP A 158 -4.28 11.24 -25.19
N ILE A 159 -5.54 11.69 -25.09
CA ILE A 159 -6.30 11.73 -23.84
C ILE A 159 -6.71 10.30 -23.47
N ASN A 160 -5.89 9.66 -22.64
CA ASN A 160 -6.15 8.34 -22.11
C ASN A 160 -5.37 8.12 -20.79
N ALA A 161 -5.67 7.03 -20.10
CA ALA A 161 -4.95 6.56 -18.93
C ALA A 161 -5.00 5.03 -18.91
N ILE A 162 -4.04 4.38 -18.25
CA ILE A 162 -3.95 2.91 -18.24
C ILE A 162 -3.55 2.36 -16.87
N MET A 163 -4.13 1.23 -16.47
CA MET A 163 -3.65 0.43 -15.34
C MET A 163 -3.84 -1.07 -15.62
N ASN A 164 -2.83 -1.89 -15.35
CA ASN A 164 -2.81 -3.31 -15.69
C ASN A 164 -3.13 -4.21 -14.47
N GLY A 165 -2.68 -3.81 -13.28
CA GLY A 165 -2.90 -4.56 -12.04
C GLY A 165 -2.80 -3.69 -10.79
N LEU A 166 -3.33 -4.18 -9.68
CA LEU A 166 -3.29 -3.51 -8.38
C LEU A 166 -3.26 -4.55 -7.27
N GLU A 167 -2.34 -4.39 -6.32
CA GLU A 167 -2.29 -5.13 -5.07
C GLU A 167 -2.48 -4.14 -3.92
N ILE A 168 -3.36 -4.46 -2.96
CA ILE A 168 -3.59 -3.65 -1.76
C ILE A 168 -3.41 -4.55 -0.54
N MET A 169 -2.47 -4.19 0.33
CA MET A 169 -2.06 -5.00 1.48
C MET A 169 -2.15 -4.16 2.75
N LYS A 170 -2.89 -4.65 3.75
CA LYS A 170 -2.99 -3.97 5.05
C LYS A 170 -1.67 -4.09 5.82
N ILE A 171 -1.17 -2.97 6.33
CA ILE A 171 0.02 -2.90 7.17
C ILE A 171 -0.40 -3.00 8.64
N SER A 172 0.31 -3.81 9.43
CA SER A 172 0.02 -3.92 10.86
C SER A 172 0.14 -2.57 11.57
N ASN A 173 -0.81 -2.28 12.45
CA ASN A 173 -0.79 -1.04 13.24
C ASN A 173 0.29 -1.07 14.35
N GLY A 174 0.37 0.00 15.15
CA GLY A 174 1.31 0.09 16.28
C GLY A 174 1.14 -1.02 17.34
N ALA A 175 -0.01 -1.68 17.37
CA ALA A 175 -0.28 -2.85 18.21
C ALA A 175 0.18 -4.19 17.59
N ARG A 176 0.87 -4.16 16.43
CA ARG A 176 1.27 -5.34 15.64
C ARG A 176 0.09 -6.23 15.26
N SER A 177 -1.07 -5.63 15.02
CA SER A 177 -2.32 -6.31 14.71
C SER A 177 -2.79 -5.96 13.31
N LEU A 178 -3.56 -6.87 12.69
CA LEU A 178 -4.28 -6.66 11.42
C LEU A 178 -5.81 -6.61 11.61
N SER A 179 -6.29 -6.71 12.86
CA SER A 179 -7.72 -6.93 13.17
C SER A 179 -8.24 -6.06 14.32
N GLY A 180 -7.38 -5.33 15.04
CA GLY A 180 -7.81 -4.49 16.16
C GLY A 180 -6.73 -3.55 16.69
N VAL A 181 -7.15 -2.55 17.46
CA VAL A 181 -6.27 -1.52 18.04
C VAL A 181 -5.53 -1.96 19.31
N SER A 182 -5.87 -3.14 19.86
CA SER A 182 -5.27 -3.68 21.08
C SER A 182 -4.19 -4.71 20.77
N SER A 183 -3.00 -4.51 21.32
CA SER A 183 -1.89 -5.46 21.19
C SER A 183 -2.09 -6.67 22.08
N VAL A 184 -1.70 -7.87 21.63
CA VAL A 184 -1.68 -9.08 22.48
C VAL A 184 -0.74 -8.91 23.69
N GLU A 185 0.19 -7.96 23.65
CA GLU A 185 1.07 -7.60 24.79
C GLU A 185 0.30 -7.15 26.05
N THR A 186 -0.92 -6.60 25.92
CA THR A 186 -1.72 -6.25 27.11
C THR A 186 -2.37 -7.46 27.79
N LEU A 187 -2.36 -8.64 27.15
CA LEU A 187 -2.89 -9.88 27.74
C LEU A 187 -1.84 -10.64 28.57
N PHE A 188 -0.56 -10.26 28.48
CA PHE A 188 0.46 -10.81 29.36
C PHE A 188 0.47 -10.04 30.70
N VAL A 189 -0.08 -10.68 31.74
CA VAL A 189 0.11 -10.25 33.13
C VAL A 189 1.62 -10.18 33.39
N ARG A 190 2.16 -8.96 33.53
CA ARG A 190 3.56 -8.76 33.95
C ARG A 190 3.78 -9.53 35.26
N PRO A 191 4.76 -10.43 35.36
CA PRO A 191 5.02 -11.14 36.61
C PRO A 191 5.34 -10.10 37.69
N HIS A 192 4.64 -10.21 38.82
CA HIS A 192 4.79 -9.32 39.96
C HIS A 192 6.26 -9.28 40.39
N LYS A 193 6.90 -8.11 40.25
CA LYS A 193 8.28 -7.89 40.68
C LYS A 193 8.32 -8.08 42.21
N LYS A 194 8.78 -9.25 42.68
CA LYS A 194 8.97 -9.51 44.11
C LYS A 194 10.07 -8.58 44.64
N ASN A 195 9.66 -7.57 45.41
CA ASN A 195 10.60 -6.77 46.19
C ASN A 195 11.27 -7.67 47.23
N LYS A 196 12.55 -7.99 47.03
CA LYS A 196 13.36 -8.66 48.05
C LYS A 196 13.62 -7.65 49.18
N LYS A 197 12.89 -7.74 50.28
CA LYS A 197 13.28 -7.06 51.53
C LYS A 197 14.47 -7.83 52.11
N GLY A 198 15.66 -7.22 52.10
CA GLY A 198 16.83 -7.75 52.78
C GLY A 198 16.65 -7.64 54.29
N ILE A 199 16.75 -8.77 54.99
CA ILE A 199 16.82 -8.81 56.46
C ILE A 199 18.28 -8.52 56.85
N ILE A 200 18.52 -7.42 57.55
CA ILE A 200 19.82 -7.13 58.17
C ILE A 200 19.77 -7.74 59.58
N ILE A 201 20.56 -8.79 59.80
CA ILE A 201 20.81 -9.35 61.14
C ILE A 201 22.05 -8.63 61.69
N GLY A 202 21.83 -7.69 62.61
CA GLY A 202 22.91 -7.00 63.32
C GLY A 202 23.46 -7.83 64.47
N SER A 203 24.70 -8.29 64.37
CA SER A 203 25.45 -8.89 65.48
C SER A 203 25.81 -7.81 66.51
N VAL A 204 25.26 -7.94 67.72
CA VAL A 204 25.66 -7.15 68.89
C VAL A 204 26.88 -7.81 69.52
N VAL A 205 28.08 -7.29 69.26
CA VAL A 205 29.26 -7.55 70.08
C VAL A 205 29.98 -6.24 70.37
N GLY A 206 29.82 -5.78 71.61
CA GLY A 206 30.87 -5.19 72.43
C GLY A 206 31.50 -3.87 71.99
N GLY A 207 31.16 -2.79 72.68
CA GLY A 207 31.95 -1.56 72.63
C GLY A 207 31.27 -0.39 73.34
N ALA A 208 31.39 -0.35 74.66
CA ALA A 208 30.97 0.77 75.48
C ALA A 208 31.82 2.02 75.18
N SER A 209 31.17 3.16 74.89
CA SER A 209 31.70 4.48 75.28
C SER A 209 30.69 5.61 75.06
N ALA A 210 30.32 6.18 76.21
CA ALA A 210 30.09 7.59 76.51
C ALA A 210 28.89 8.33 75.89
N ALA A 211 28.10 8.87 76.81
CA ALA A 211 26.96 9.76 76.65
C ALA A 211 27.38 11.24 76.60
N LEU A 212 26.38 12.10 76.32
CA LEU A 212 26.28 13.56 76.58
C LEU A 212 26.95 14.44 75.49
N ALA A 213 26.46 15.61 75.04
CA ALA A 213 25.38 16.52 75.44
C ALA A 213 25.02 17.42 74.20
N ILE A 214 23.74 17.73 73.94
CA ILE A 214 23.04 19.01 74.16
C ILE A 214 23.44 20.20 73.24
N ILE A 215 22.47 20.56 72.38
CA ILE A 215 21.90 21.88 72.03
C ILE A 215 22.85 22.98 71.49
N GLY A 216 22.41 23.59 70.40
CA GLY A 216 23.15 24.61 69.66
C GLY A 216 23.05 26.03 70.18
N LEU A 217 23.66 26.95 69.43
CA LEU A 217 23.15 28.28 69.08
C LEU A 217 24.19 29.00 68.20
N CYS A 218 23.65 29.62 67.15
CA CYS A 218 24.06 30.89 66.53
C CYS A 218 25.36 31.02 65.71
N TYR A 219 25.10 31.39 64.44
CA TYR A 219 25.88 32.13 63.44
C TYR A 219 27.11 31.46 62.82
#